data_AF-A0A258CWK0-F1
#
_entry.id   AF-A0A258CWK0-F1
#
_cell.length_a   1.000
_cell.length_b   1.000
_cell.length_c   1.000
_cell.angle_alpha   90.00
_cell.angle_beta   90.00
_cell.angle_gamma   90.00
#
_symmetry.space_group_name_H-M   'P 1'
#
loop_
_entity.id
_entity.type
_entity.pdbx_description
1 polymer ?
#
loop_
_entity_poly.entity_id
_entity_poly.type
_entity_poly.pdbx_seq_one_letter_code
_entity_poly.pdbx_strand_id
1 'polypeptide(L)'
;MSRAGATGKPLPGHEVAVLRPDGTPCAVDEMGQIAVRAPDPVMFLSYWNRPEATAEKYLGDFLLTGDLARRDADGYIHFLGRDDDVITSAGYRIGPSEIEDCLLGHPSVALAAVVGKPDPLRTEIVKAFLVLRSGVAPSDALKAEIQERVRRNLAGYEYPREIVFLDELPMTTTGKVIRRLLRDQG
;
A
#
# COMPACT_ATOMS: atom_id res chain seq x y z
N MET A 1 24.67 -6.22 3.18
CA MET A 1 24.61 -5.58 1.85
C MET A 1 23.17 -5.19 1.60
N SER A 2 22.90 -3.97 1.14
CA SER A 2 21.54 -3.56 0.73
C SER A 2 21.19 -4.17 -0.62
N ARG A 3 19.91 -4.53 -0.81
CA ARG A 3 19.34 -5.03 -2.08
C ARG A 3 18.30 -4.01 -2.55
N ALA A 4 18.36 -3.61 -3.82
CA ALA A 4 17.41 -2.65 -4.39
C ALA A 4 15.97 -3.17 -4.25
N GLY A 5 15.06 -2.31 -3.80
CA GLY A 5 13.65 -2.66 -3.57
C GLY A 5 13.38 -3.56 -2.37
N ALA A 6 14.40 -3.91 -1.57
CA ALA A 6 14.23 -4.62 -0.31
C ALA A 6 14.41 -3.67 0.89
N THR A 7 13.56 -3.81 1.90
CA THR A 7 13.67 -3.08 3.16
C THR A 7 14.81 -3.64 4.03
N GLY A 8 15.25 -4.86 3.76
CA GLY A 8 16.38 -5.51 4.44
C GLY A 8 16.01 -6.90 4.98
N LYS A 9 16.83 -7.39 5.90
CA LYS A 9 16.56 -8.62 6.66
C LYS A 9 16.18 -8.25 8.09
N PRO A 10 15.48 -9.14 8.82
CA PRO A 10 15.23 -8.95 10.24
C PRO A 10 16.53 -8.68 11.00
N LEU A 11 16.48 -7.71 11.92
CA LEU A 11 17.62 -7.40 12.77
C LEU A 11 17.90 -8.58 13.73
N PRO A 12 19.18 -8.89 14.03
CA PRO A 12 19.50 -9.94 14.99
C PRO A 12 18.79 -9.73 16.34
N GLY A 13 18.19 -10.79 16.87
CA GLY A 13 17.41 -10.74 18.11
C GLY A 13 15.91 -10.50 17.91
N HIS A 14 15.47 -10.15 16.70
CA HIS A 14 14.05 -9.98 16.36
C HIS A 14 13.58 -11.12 15.45
N GLU A 15 12.49 -11.79 15.83
CA GLU A 15 11.86 -12.80 14.99
C GLU A 15 10.73 -12.17 14.19
N VAL A 16 10.97 -12.00 12.88
CA VAL A 16 10.03 -11.39 11.94
C VAL A 16 9.61 -12.42 10.90
N ALA A 17 8.30 -12.57 10.73
CA ALA A 17 7.67 -13.46 9.76
C ALA A 17 6.81 -12.67 8.77
N VAL A 18 6.52 -13.29 7.62
CA VAL A 18 5.45 -12.87 6.72
C VAL A 18 4.37 -13.95 6.81
N LEU A 19 3.20 -13.59 7.32
CA LEU A 19 2.13 -14.53 7.65
C LEU A 19 0.92 -14.38 6.72
N ARG A 20 0.27 -15.51 6.44
CA ARG A 20 -1.08 -15.57 5.86
C ARG A 20 -2.13 -15.20 6.91
N PRO A 21 -3.38 -14.91 6.49
CA PRO A 21 -4.47 -14.60 7.42
C PRO A 21 -4.77 -15.69 8.46
N ASP A 22 -4.43 -16.94 8.17
CA ASP A 22 -4.60 -18.08 9.08
C ASP A 22 -3.45 -18.25 10.09
N GLY A 23 -2.45 -17.36 10.06
CA GLY A 23 -1.27 -17.39 10.93
C GLY A 23 -0.14 -18.30 10.44
N THR A 24 -0.30 -18.96 9.30
CA THR A 24 0.77 -19.78 8.72
C THR A 24 1.83 -18.92 8.00
N PRO A 25 3.11 -19.31 8.00
CA PRO A 25 4.13 -18.62 7.22
C PRO A 25 3.86 -18.66 5.72
N CYS A 26 3.99 -17.51 5.05
CA CYS A 26 3.96 -17.41 3.59
C CYS A 26 5.11 -18.19 2.95
N ALA A 27 4.87 -18.71 1.74
CA ALA A 27 5.90 -19.26 0.89
C ALA A 27 6.85 -18.14 0.37
N VAL A 28 7.96 -18.54 -0.25
CA VAL A 28 8.86 -17.60 -0.91
C VAL A 28 8.09 -16.78 -1.95
N ASP A 29 8.30 -15.46 -1.92
CA ASP A 29 7.67 -14.46 -2.78
C ASP A 29 6.14 -14.35 -2.70
N GLU A 30 5.50 -15.10 -1.80
CA GLU A 30 4.08 -14.94 -1.51
C GLU A 30 3.84 -13.71 -0.63
N MET A 31 2.80 -12.95 -0.97
CA MET A 31 2.36 -11.80 -0.20
C MET A 31 1.67 -12.23 1.10
N GLY A 32 2.06 -11.60 2.20
CA GLY A 32 1.38 -11.69 3.50
C GLY A 32 1.64 -10.45 4.35
N GLN A 33 1.25 -10.51 5.62
CA GLN A 33 1.50 -9.43 6.57
C GLN A 33 2.81 -9.64 7.33
N ILE A 34 3.60 -8.58 7.48
CA ILE A 34 4.75 -8.56 8.37
C ILE A 34 4.24 -8.71 9.80
N ALA A 35 4.82 -9.66 10.50
CA ALA A 35 4.50 -9.93 11.89
C ALA A 35 5.78 -10.13 12.70
N VAL A 36 5.80 -9.62 13.92
CA VAL A 36 6.94 -9.76 14.85
C VAL A 36 6.51 -10.66 15.99
N ARG A 37 7.33 -11.65 16.34
CA ARG A 37 7.00 -12.59 17.42
C ARG A 37 7.04 -11.87 18.77
N ALA A 38 6.02 -12.07 19.58
CA ALA A 38 5.99 -11.63 20.96
C ALA A 38 6.50 -12.73 21.90
N PRO A 39 7.10 -12.36 23.04
CA PRO A 39 7.49 -11.00 23.42
C PRO A 39 8.75 -10.55 22.66
N ASP A 40 8.84 -9.25 22.35
CA ASP A 40 10.02 -8.63 21.74
C ASP A 40 10.34 -7.32 22.49
N PRO A 41 11.62 -7.03 22.80
CA PRO A 41 12.01 -5.89 23.64
C PRO A 41 11.64 -4.51 23.05
N VAL A 42 11.35 -4.40 21.74
CA VAL A 42 10.95 -3.12 21.13
C VAL A 42 9.44 -2.97 20.93
N MET A 43 8.64 -3.95 21.35
CA MET A 43 7.18 -3.83 21.28
C MET A 43 6.64 -2.86 22.32
N PHE A 44 5.66 -2.06 21.91
CA PHE A 44 4.81 -1.31 22.83
C PHE A 44 3.97 -2.26 23.71
N LEU A 45 3.56 -1.80 24.89
CA LEU A 45 2.80 -2.63 25.84
C LEU A 45 1.36 -2.90 25.37
N SER A 46 0.63 -1.83 25.06
CA SER A 46 -0.76 -1.87 24.57
C SER A 46 -1.20 -0.51 24.07
N TYR A 47 -2.31 -0.47 23.34
CA TYR A 47 -2.98 0.80 23.06
C TYR A 47 -3.69 1.30 24.31
N TRP A 48 -3.40 2.54 24.70
CA TRP A 48 -3.97 3.15 25.91
C TRP A 48 -5.50 3.16 25.87
N ASN A 49 -6.13 2.60 26.91
CA ASN A 49 -7.58 2.50 27.07
C ASN A 49 -8.32 1.83 25.87
N ARG A 50 -7.62 0.95 25.14
CA ARG A 50 -8.14 0.25 23.96
C ARG A 50 -7.69 -1.24 23.98
N PRO A 51 -8.17 -2.06 24.94
CA PRO A 51 -7.76 -3.45 25.06
C PRO A 51 -8.16 -4.29 23.85
N GLU A 52 -9.35 -4.07 23.28
CA GLU A 52 -9.84 -4.78 22.09
C GLU A 52 -8.95 -4.51 20.87
N ALA A 53 -8.65 -3.24 20.58
CA ALA A 53 -7.74 -2.88 19.48
C ALA A 53 -6.32 -3.41 19.69
N THR A 54 -5.90 -3.65 20.94
CA THR A 54 -4.61 -4.31 21.24
C THR A 54 -4.70 -5.79 20.89
N ALA A 55 -5.76 -6.47 21.33
CA ALA A 55 -5.97 -7.89 21.04
C ALA A 55 -6.07 -8.18 19.53
N GLU A 56 -6.73 -7.31 18.77
CA GLU A 56 -6.85 -7.41 17.30
C GLU A 56 -5.52 -7.34 16.55
N LYS A 57 -4.45 -6.82 17.18
CA LYS A 57 -3.11 -6.81 16.58
C LYS A 57 -2.38 -8.13 16.72
N TYR A 58 -2.85 -9.07 17.51
CA TYR A 58 -2.17 -10.33 17.73
C TYR A 58 -2.81 -11.46 16.93
N LEU A 59 -1.98 -12.21 16.22
CA LEU A 59 -2.33 -13.46 15.55
C LEU A 59 -1.47 -14.57 16.15
N GLY A 60 -2.02 -15.27 17.14
CA GLY A 60 -1.26 -16.19 17.98
C GLY A 60 -0.14 -15.46 18.73
N ASP A 61 1.09 -15.96 18.61
CA ASP A 61 2.28 -15.39 19.26
C ASP A 61 2.88 -14.20 18.49
N PHE A 62 2.22 -13.70 17.45
CA PHE A 62 2.78 -12.64 16.59
C PHE A 62 1.95 -11.36 16.64
N LEU A 63 2.62 -10.22 16.76
CA LEU A 63 2.05 -8.89 16.57
C LEU A 63 2.09 -8.54 15.08
N LEU A 64 0.92 -8.30 14.48
CA LEU A 64 0.76 -7.84 13.10
C LEU A 64 1.08 -6.34 12.99
N THR A 65 2.01 -5.97 12.10
CA THR A 65 2.37 -4.55 11.90
C THR A 65 1.35 -3.80 11.04
N GLY A 66 0.51 -4.54 10.30
CA GLY A 66 -0.38 -4.02 9.27
C GLY A 66 0.33 -3.65 7.98
N ASP A 67 1.60 -4.02 7.84
CA ASP A 67 2.36 -3.84 6.60
C ASP A 67 2.34 -5.14 5.80
N LEU A 68 2.13 -5.03 4.49
CA LEU A 68 2.21 -6.15 3.56
C LEU A 68 3.61 -6.25 2.97
N ALA A 69 4.06 -7.49 2.85
CA ALA A 69 5.34 -7.79 2.25
C ALA A 69 5.35 -9.17 1.60
N ARG A 70 6.40 -9.42 0.83
CA ARG A 70 6.85 -10.77 0.50
C ARG A 70 8.28 -10.97 0.98
N ARG A 71 8.63 -12.22 1.28
CA ARG A 71 9.99 -12.61 1.65
C ARG A 71 10.62 -13.40 0.51
N ASP A 72 11.77 -12.93 0.01
CA ASP A 72 12.49 -13.62 -1.06
C ASP A 72 13.25 -14.85 -0.54
N ALA A 73 13.80 -15.64 -1.46
CA ALA A 73 14.55 -16.86 -1.15
C ALA A 73 15.80 -16.63 -0.28
N ASP A 74 16.39 -15.43 -0.35
CA ASP A 74 17.55 -15.04 0.47
C ASP A 74 17.13 -14.49 1.84
N GLY A 75 15.83 -14.38 2.10
CA GLY A 75 15.23 -13.91 3.32
C GLY A 75 15.14 -12.39 3.46
N TYR A 76 15.31 -11.63 2.38
CA TYR A 76 15.01 -10.20 2.37
C TYR A 76 13.50 -9.95 2.30
N ILE A 77 13.07 -8.91 2.99
CA ILE A 77 11.67 -8.45 3.02
C ILE A 77 11.50 -7.33 2.00
N HIS A 78 10.52 -7.51 1.12
CA HIS A 78 10.07 -6.51 0.16
C HIS A 78 8.74 -5.95 0.62
N PHE A 79 8.74 -4.70 1.08
CA PHE A 79 7.51 -4.00 1.47
C PHE A 79 6.65 -3.71 0.25
N LEU A 80 5.35 -4.01 0.35
CA LEU A 80 4.38 -3.90 -0.74
C LEU A 80 3.28 -2.86 -0.46
N GLY A 81 3.13 -2.43 0.80
CA GLY A 81 2.14 -1.44 1.18
C GLY A 81 1.57 -1.69 2.57
N ARG A 82 0.47 -1.00 2.88
CA ARG A 82 -0.31 -1.21 4.09
C ARG A 82 -1.49 -2.11 3.79
N ASP A 83 -1.83 -3.02 4.71
CA ASP A 83 -3.02 -3.86 4.56
C ASP A 83 -4.31 -3.03 4.52
N ASP A 84 -4.34 -1.93 5.27
CA ASP A 84 -5.44 -0.97 5.29
C ASP A 84 -5.54 -0.08 4.02
N ASP A 85 -4.59 -0.18 3.10
CA ASP A 85 -4.56 0.54 1.83
C ASP A 85 -4.70 -0.40 0.60
N VAL A 86 -4.83 -1.72 0.78
CA VAL A 86 -5.05 -2.66 -0.33
C VAL A 86 -6.39 -2.42 -0.99
N ILE A 87 -6.38 -2.37 -2.32
CA ILE A 87 -7.59 -2.25 -3.13
C ILE A 87 -8.02 -3.66 -3.55
N THR A 88 -9.24 -4.04 -3.19
CA THR A 88 -9.84 -5.30 -3.63
C THR A 88 -10.77 -5.05 -4.80
N SER A 89 -10.30 -5.32 -6.02
CA SER A 89 -11.07 -5.08 -7.25
C SER A 89 -11.29 -6.37 -8.03
N ALA A 90 -12.54 -6.81 -8.18
CA ALA A 90 -12.93 -8.00 -8.94
C ALA A 90 -12.12 -9.27 -8.58
N GLY A 91 -11.80 -9.44 -7.29
CA GLY A 91 -11.01 -10.55 -6.77
C GLY A 91 -9.49 -10.34 -6.80
N TYR A 92 -8.99 -9.26 -7.42
CA TYR A 92 -7.57 -8.89 -7.37
C TYR A 92 -7.27 -8.08 -6.11
N ARG A 93 -6.14 -8.41 -5.46
CA ARG A 93 -5.53 -7.59 -4.41
C ARG A 93 -4.47 -6.69 -5.03
N ILE A 94 -4.74 -5.39 -5.04
CA ILE A 94 -3.95 -4.41 -5.79
C ILE A 94 -3.27 -3.49 -4.78
N GLY A 95 -1.94 -3.39 -4.86
CA GLY A 95 -1.16 -2.47 -4.05
C GLY A 95 -1.17 -1.07 -4.67
N PRO A 96 -1.49 0.00 -3.92
CA PRO A 96 -1.54 1.35 -4.47
C PRO A 96 -0.15 1.88 -4.87
N SER A 97 0.91 1.45 -4.19
CA SER A 97 2.26 1.99 -4.38
C SER A 97 2.83 1.75 -5.78
N GLU A 98 2.61 0.58 -6.37
CA GLU A 98 3.09 0.28 -7.73
C GLU A 98 2.39 1.16 -8.78
N ILE A 99 1.10 1.44 -8.57
CA ILE A 99 0.33 2.35 -9.42
C ILE A 99 0.80 3.78 -9.21
N GLU A 100 1.04 4.22 -7.97
CA GLU A 100 1.58 5.54 -7.65
C GLU A 100 2.95 5.76 -8.31
N ASP A 101 3.87 4.80 -8.21
CA ASP A 101 5.20 4.86 -8.84
C ASP A 101 5.09 4.96 -10.36
N CYS A 102 4.16 4.18 -10.95
CA CYS A 102 3.85 4.27 -12.37
C CYS A 102 3.32 5.67 -12.73
N LEU A 103 2.35 6.20 -11.99
CA LEU A 103 1.77 7.53 -12.24
C LEU A 103 2.81 8.65 -12.10
N LEU A 104 3.67 8.60 -11.08
CA LEU A 104 4.74 9.56 -10.83
C LEU A 104 5.78 9.61 -11.95
N GLY A 105 5.95 8.52 -12.68
CA GLY A 105 6.80 8.48 -13.87
C GLY A 105 6.19 9.16 -15.11
N HIS A 106 5.01 9.76 -15.03
CA HIS A 106 4.43 10.58 -16.10
C HIS A 106 4.95 12.04 -15.99
N PRO A 107 5.41 12.68 -17.08
CA PRO A 107 6.03 14.02 -17.02
C PRO A 107 5.12 15.08 -16.41
N SER A 108 3.81 15.01 -16.66
CA SER A 108 2.82 15.95 -16.13
C SER A 108 2.46 15.78 -14.65
N VAL A 109 2.79 14.65 -14.02
CA VAL A 109 2.36 14.33 -12.64
C VAL A 109 3.45 14.75 -11.65
N ALA A 110 3.06 15.54 -10.65
CA ALA A 110 3.92 15.98 -9.56
C ALA A 110 3.79 15.07 -8.33
N LEU A 111 2.56 14.76 -7.94
CA LEU A 111 2.23 13.84 -6.84
C LEU A 111 1.09 12.92 -7.26
N ALA A 112 1.09 11.70 -6.71
CA ALA A 112 0.03 10.74 -6.92
C ALA A 112 -0.34 10.07 -5.59
N ALA A 113 -1.63 9.84 -5.39
CA ALA A 113 -2.16 9.00 -4.33
C ALA A 113 -3.26 8.11 -4.90
N VAL A 114 -3.20 6.82 -4.59
CA VAL A 114 -4.13 5.82 -5.10
C VAL A 114 -4.89 5.18 -3.94
N VAL A 115 -6.20 5.05 -4.10
CA VAL A 115 -7.10 4.46 -3.11
C VAL A 115 -8.15 3.58 -3.78
N GLY A 116 -8.73 2.67 -3.00
CA GLY A 116 -9.92 1.93 -3.37
C GLY A 116 -11.15 2.81 -3.22
N LYS A 117 -11.98 2.84 -4.26
CA LYS A 117 -13.32 3.45 -4.22
C LYS A 117 -14.35 2.32 -4.28
N PRO A 118 -15.34 2.26 -3.37
CA PRO A 118 -16.40 1.25 -3.41
C PRO A 118 -17.10 1.18 -4.77
N ASP A 119 -17.30 -0.04 -5.27
CA ASP A 119 -17.97 -0.31 -6.54
C ASP A 119 -18.91 -1.53 -6.39
N PRO A 120 -20.19 -1.41 -6.79
CA PRO A 120 -21.17 -2.48 -6.60
C PRO A 120 -20.84 -3.80 -7.29
N LEU A 121 -20.06 -3.79 -8.37
CA LEU A 121 -19.75 -4.98 -9.17
C LEU A 121 -18.37 -5.55 -8.87
N ARG A 122 -17.43 -4.70 -8.44
CA ARG A 122 -16.01 -5.03 -8.30
C ARG A 122 -15.53 -5.04 -6.86
N THR A 123 -16.41 -4.82 -5.88
CA THR A 123 -16.04 -4.49 -4.50
C THR A 123 -15.44 -3.09 -4.43
N GLU A 124 -14.32 -2.86 -5.10
CA GLU A 124 -13.71 -1.55 -5.29
C GLU A 124 -13.21 -1.34 -6.72
N ILE A 125 -13.01 -0.09 -7.10
CA ILE A 125 -12.21 0.31 -8.27
C ILE A 125 -10.99 1.09 -7.80
N VAL A 126 -9.94 1.06 -8.62
CA VAL A 126 -8.77 1.91 -8.43
C VAL A 126 -9.14 3.36 -8.78
N LYS A 127 -8.99 4.26 -7.82
CA LYS A 127 -9.11 5.71 -8.00
C LYS A 127 -7.77 6.38 -7.72
N ALA A 128 -7.34 7.28 -8.60
CA ALA A 128 -6.13 8.05 -8.44
C ALA A 128 -6.43 9.55 -8.24
N PHE A 129 -5.79 10.14 -7.24
CA PHE A 129 -5.73 11.58 -7.02
C PHE A 129 -4.36 12.08 -7.45
N LEU A 130 -4.34 13.06 -8.34
CA LEU A 130 -3.12 13.54 -8.96
C LEU A 130 -2.97 15.04 -8.74
N VAL A 131 -1.77 15.46 -8.37
CA VAL A 131 -1.35 16.87 -8.45
C VAL A 131 -0.48 17.01 -9.69
N LEU A 132 -0.83 17.95 -10.55
CA LEU A 132 -0.07 18.21 -11.78
C LEU A 132 1.13 19.11 -11.53
N ARG A 133 2.14 19.01 -12.38
CA ARG A 133 3.27 19.96 -12.35
C ARG A 133 2.80 21.35 -12.76
N SER A 134 3.52 22.36 -12.26
CA SER A 134 3.27 23.76 -12.62
C SER A 134 3.26 23.96 -14.14
N GLY A 135 2.28 24.73 -14.63
CA GLY A 135 2.10 25.00 -16.05
C GLY A 135 1.32 23.93 -16.83
N VAL A 136 0.92 22.82 -16.19
CA VAL A 136 0.05 21.82 -16.80
C VAL A 136 -1.39 22.01 -16.33
N ALA A 137 -2.32 22.16 -17.27
CA ALA A 137 -3.75 22.22 -16.98
C ALA A 137 -4.40 20.83 -17.05
N PRO A 138 -5.37 20.53 -16.16
CA PRO A 138 -6.13 19.29 -16.24
C PRO A 138 -6.98 19.25 -17.52
N SER A 139 -7.03 18.08 -18.16
CA SER A 139 -7.91 17.84 -19.31
C SER A 139 -8.28 16.36 -19.39
N ASP A 140 -9.38 16.05 -20.08
CA ASP A 140 -9.79 14.66 -20.30
C ASP A 140 -8.81 13.89 -21.20
N ALA A 141 -8.17 14.59 -22.14
CA ALA A 141 -7.07 14.03 -22.94
C ALA A 141 -5.89 13.60 -22.06
N LEU A 142 -5.50 14.43 -21.08
CA LEU A 142 -4.44 14.11 -20.14
C LEU A 142 -4.83 12.94 -19.22
N LYS A 143 -6.09 12.86 -18.77
CA LYS A 143 -6.58 11.69 -18.01
C LYS A 143 -6.43 10.41 -18.81
N ALA A 144 -6.87 10.41 -20.07
CA ALA A 144 -6.78 9.25 -20.95
C ALA A 144 -5.32 8.83 -21.20
N GLU A 145 -4.42 9.79 -21.42
CA GLU A 145 -2.98 9.54 -21.58
C GLU A 145 -2.38 8.88 -20.34
N ILE A 146 -2.69 9.40 -19.15
CA ILE A 146 -2.21 8.85 -17.88
C ILE A 146 -2.74 7.43 -17.64
N GLN A 147 -4.03 7.19 -17.87
CA GLN A 147 -4.62 5.84 -17.76
C GLN A 147 -3.92 4.87 -18.72
N GLU A 148 -3.66 5.30 -19.94
CA GLU A 148 -3.00 4.47 -20.96
C GLU A 148 -1.54 4.18 -20.61
N ARG A 149 -0.84 5.10 -19.94
CA ARG A 149 0.48 4.80 -19.38
C ARG A 149 0.39 3.63 -18.39
N VAL A 150 -0.58 3.64 -17.47
CA VAL A 150 -0.71 2.55 -16.49
C VAL A 150 -1.01 1.23 -17.19
N ARG A 151 -1.95 1.20 -18.14
CA ARG A 151 -2.28 -0.02 -18.92
C ARG A 151 -1.10 -0.61 -19.67
N ARG A 152 -0.16 0.23 -20.13
CA ARG A 152 1.03 -0.22 -20.87
C ARG A 152 2.15 -0.77 -19.98
N ASN A 153 2.21 -0.35 -18.71
CA ASN A 153 3.33 -0.67 -17.83
C ASN A 153 2.96 -1.67 -16.72
N LEU A 154 1.68 -1.74 -16.35
CA LEU A 154 1.15 -2.58 -15.27
C LEU A 154 0.08 -3.54 -15.79
N ALA A 155 -0.40 -4.44 -14.94
CA ALA A 155 -1.44 -5.38 -15.33
C ALA A 155 -2.78 -4.66 -15.60
N GLY A 156 -3.58 -5.23 -16.51
CA GLY A 156 -4.81 -4.60 -16.98
C GLY A 156 -5.90 -4.37 -15.91
N TYR A 157 -5.77 -4.95 -14.71
CA TYR A 157 -6.67 -4.71 -13.58
C TYR A 157 -6.22 -3.55 -12.68
N GLU A 158 -5.00 -3.03 -12.85
CA GLU A 158 -4.38 -2.03 -11.95
C GLU A 158 -4.60 -0.58 -12.41
N TYR A 159 -5.07 -0.38 -13.65
CA TYR A 159 -5.26 0.98 -14.14
C TYR A 159 -6.35 1.73 -13.34
N PRO A 160 -6.13 3.02 -13.02
CA PRO A 160 -7.12 3.83 -12.33
C PRO A 160 -8.33 4.04 -13.24
N ARG A 161 -9.48 3.50 -12.82
CA ARG A 161 -10.77 3.71 -13.52
C ARG A 161 -11.27 5.13 -13.37
N GLU A 162 -10.88 5.79 -12.29
CA GLU A 162 -11.19 7.19 -12.00
C GLU A 162 -9.91 7.97 -11.69
N ILE A 163 -9.80 9.16 -12.27
CA ILE A 163 -8.72 10.11 -11.99
C ILE A 163 -9.32 11.46 -11.61
N VAL A 164 -8.91 11.97 -10.46
CA VAL A 164 -9.24 13.30 -9.96
C VAL A 164 -7.96 14.13 -9.89
N PHE A 165 -7.99 15.33 -10.45
CA PHE A 165 -6.90 16.29 -10.28
C PHE A 165 -7.20 17.18 -9.07
N LEU A 166 -6.21 17.34 -8.21
CA LEU A 166 -6.26 18.21 -7.04
C LEU A 166 -5.14 19.25 -7.12
N ASP A 167 -5.35 20.39 -6.44
CA ASP A 167 -4.30 21.39 -6.27
C ASP A 167 -3.23 20.88 -5.27
N GLU A 168 -3.65 20.12 -4.25
CA GLU A 168 -2.77 19.52 -3.26
C GLU A 168 -3.29 18.17 -2.73
N LEU A 169 -2.39 17.34 -2.19
CA LEU A 169 -2.77 16.12 -1.47
C LEU A 169 -2.80 16.39 0.05
N PRO A 170 -3.72 15.75 0.79
CA PRO A 170 -3.69 15.82 2.25
C PRO A 170 -2.46 15.07 2.75
N MET A 171 -1.55 15.78 3.41
CA MET A 171 -0.28 15.24 3.91
C MET A 171 -0.16 15.41 5.43
N THR A 172 0.55 14.50 6.09
CA THR A 172 1.04 14.70 7.47
C THR A 172 2.13 15.77 7.49
N THR A 173 2.48 16.26 8.68
CA THR A 173 3.64 17.15 8.87
C THR A 173 4.97 16.51 8.43
N THR A 174 5.02 15.19 8.36
CA THR A 174 6.17 14.41 7.86
C THR A 174 6.12 14.14 6.35
N GLY A 175 5.14 14.71 5.64
CA GLY A 175 5.01 14.58 4.19
C GLY A 175 4.40 13.27 3.69
N LYS A 176 3.73 12.50 4.56
CA LYS A 176 3.02 11.27 4.15
C LYS A 176 1.58 11.57 3.76
N VAL A 177 1.10 10.98 2.68
CA VAL A 177 -0.31 11.13 2.26
C VAL A 177 -1.24 10.54 3.30
N ILE A 178 -2.27 11.30 3.70
CA ILE A 178 -3.33 10.87 4.60
C ILE A 178 -4.45 10.24 3.75
N ARG A 179 -4.24 9.00 3.28
CA ARG A 179 -5.15 8.31 2.34
C ARG A 179 -6.58 8.16 2.83
N ARG A 180 -6.80 8.10 4.15
CA ARG A 180 -8.16 8.07 4.73
C ARG A 180 -9.00 9.26 4.27
N LEU A 181 -8.43 10.47 4.24
CA LEU A 181 -9.14 11.67 3.81
C LEU A 181 -9.44 11.68 2.31
N LEU A 182 -8.71 10.90 1.51
CA LEU A 182 -8.97 10.72 0.09
C LEU A 182 -10.05 9.66 -0.15
N ARG A 183 -10.06 8.57 0.63
CA ARG A 183 -11.14 7.56 0.59
C ARG A 183 -12.51 8.16 0.91
N ASP A 184 -12.56 9.13 1.83
CA ASP A 184 -13.78 9.83 2.19
C ASP A 184 -14.35 10.69 1.03
N GLN A 185 -13.57 10.95 -0.02
CA GLN A 185 -13.99 11.72 -1.21
C GLN A 185 -14.62 10.85 -2.31
N GLY A 186 -14.98 9.60 -1.98
CA GLY A 186 -15.62 8.63 -2.86
C GLY A 186 -14.79 8.36 -4.09
#